data_AF-V5F7I1-F1
#
_entry.id   AF-V5F7I1-F1
#
_cell.length_a   1.000
_cell.length_b   1.000
_cell.length_c   1.000
_cell.angle_alpha   90.00
_cell.angle_beta   90.00
_cell.angle_gamma   90.00
#
_symmetry.space_group_name_H-M   'P 1'
#
loop_
_entity.id
_entity.type
_entity.pdbx_description
1 polymer ?
#
loop_
_entity_poly.entity_id
_entity_poly.type
_entity_poly.pdbx_seq_one_letter_code
_entity_poly.pdbx_strand_id
1 'polypeptide(L)'
;MKKLLLVVGLLLSSSVFAHGNPASEYCVHHGGRVELRTPMGGNGQVGYCVFNDGSACEEFAFMRGECKPSGKTREQRMVEHCINKGGYVTGNSCKFTKWGTTCELHDFYHHKCSKKKGYKVW
;
A
#
# COMPACT_ATOMS: atom_id res chain seq x y z
N MET A 1 21.19 -64.94 -7.85
CA MET A 1 21.11 -64.78 -6.38
C MET A 1 21.39 -63.33 -6.04
N LYS A 2 20.39 -62.68 -5.42
CA LYS A 2 20.36 -61.29 -4.95
C LYS A 2 21.68 -60.86 -4.32
N LYS A 3 22.49 -60.06 -5.02
CA LYS A 3 23.58 -59.30 -4.42
C LYS A 3 23.32 -57.82 -4.71
N LEU A 4 23.12 -57.09 -3.62
CA LEU A 4 23.35 -55.66 -3.50
C LEU A 4 22.34 -54.69 -4.15
N LEU A 5 21.05 -54.92 -3.92
CA LEU A 5 20.05 -53.84 -3.90
C LEU A 5 19.97 -53.25 -2.47
N LEU A 6 21.02 -52.59 -1.99
CA LEU A 6 21.00 -51.89 -0.69
C LEU A 6 21.85 -50.61 -0.70
N VAL A 7 21.75 -49.78 -1.75
CA VAL A 7 22.33 -48.42 -1.73
C VAL A 7 21.36 -47.36 -2.29
N VAL A 8 20.08 -47.68 -2.46
CA VAL A 8 19.06 -46.74 -3.00
C VAL A 8 18.16 -46.15 -1.88
N GLY A 9 18.55 -46.33 -0.61
CA GLY A 9 17.68 -46.06 0.54
C GLY A 9 17.95 -44.80 1.36
N LEU A 10 18.83 -43.89 0.93
CA LEU A 10 19.24 -42.75 1.77
C LEU A 10 19.38 -41.40 1.03
N LEU A 11 18.55 -41.14 0.01
CA LEU A 11 18.54 -39.86 -0.72
C LEU A 11 17.14 -39.30 -0.98
N LEU A 12 16.09 -39.74 -0.27
CA LEU A 12 14.73 -39.24 -0.47
C LEU A 12 14.02 -39.06 0.87
N SER A 13 14.16 -37.88 1.50
CA SER A 13 13.05 -37.15 2.15
C SER A 13 13.54 -36.02 3.07
N SER A 14 14.47 -35.18 2.61
CA SER A 14 14.69 -33.89 3.28
C SER A 14 13.69 -32.87 2.72
N SER A 15 12.38 -33.10 2.90
CA SER A 15 11.40 -32.04 2.67
C SER A 15 11.57 -31.01 3.78
N VAL A 16 12.49 -30.08 3.57
CA VAL A 16 12.62 -28.87 4.36
C VAL A 16 11.38 -28.04 4.07
N PHE A 17 10.34 -28.18 4.88
CA PHE A 17 9.23 -27.24 4.87
C PHE A 17 9.79 -25.91 5.37
N ALA A 18 10.16 -25.02 4.45
CA ALA A 18 10.40 -23.64 4.80
C ALA A 18 9.07 -23.08 5.33
N HIS A 19 8.98 -22.90 6.65
CA HIS A 19 7.86 -22.22 7.27
C HIS A 19 8.04 -20.73 7.00
N GLY A 20 7.55 -20.28 5.85
CA GLY A 20 7.50 -18.85 5.53
C GLY A 20 6.72 -18.10 6.59
N ASN A 21 6.92 -16.78 6.67
CA ASN A 21 6.07 -15.96 7.53
C ASN A 21 4.64 -16.00 6.96
N PRO A 22 3.65 -16.53 7.69
CA PRO A 22 2.30 -16.70 7.17
C PRO A 22 1.64 -15.37 6.80
N ALA A 23 1.96 -14.28 7.50
CA ALA A 23 1.45 -12.96 7.17
C ALA A 23 2.07 -12.41 5.88
N SER A 24 3.34 -12.68 5.64
CA SER A 24 4.03 -12.34 4.38
C SER A 24 3.46 -13.13 3.19
N GLU A 25 3.22 -14.44 3.36
CA GLU A 25 2.60 -15.27 2.33
C GLU A 25 1.17 -14.81 2.03
N TYR A 26 0.38 -14.53 3.07
CA TYR A 26 -0.96 -13.97 2.95
C TYR A 26 -0.93 -12.65 2.18
N CYS A 27 0.00 -11.75 2.49
CA CYS A 27 0.16 -10.50 1.76
C CYS A 27 0.33 -10.71 0.25
N VAL A 28 1.27 -11.58 -0.15
CA VAL A 28 1.56 -11.84 -1.56
C VAL A 28 0.39 -12.53 -2.25
N HIS A 29 -0.26 -13.49 -1.59
CA HIS A 29 -1.43 -14.19 -2.13
C HIS A 29 -2.58 -13.20 -2.43
N HIS A 30 -2.71 -12.16 -1.62
CA HIS A 30 -3.72 -11.12 -1.78
C HIS A 30 -3.25 -9.92 -2.64
N GLY A 31 -2.22 -10.11 -3.46
CA GLY A 31 -1.79 -9.14 -4.46
C GLY A 31 -1.02 -7.94 -3.89
N GLY A 32 -0.55 -8.05 -2.65
CA GLY A 32 0.36 -7.08 -2.04
C GLY A 32 1.83 -7.47 -2.22
N ARG A 33 2.72 -6.57 -1.81
CA ARG A 33 4.16 -6.83 -1.65
C ARG A 33 4.58 -6.56 -0.21
N VAL A 34 5.48 -7.38 0.31
CA VAL A 34 6.01 -7.21 1.67
C VAL A 34 7.12 -6.15 1.67
N GLU A 35 7.02 -5.18 2.58
CA GLU A 35 8.08 -4.23 2.92
C GLU A 35 8.46 -4.38 4.38
N LEU A 36 9.74 -4.61 4.66
CA LEU A 36 10.27 -4.57 6.01
C LEU A 36 10.67 -3.14 6.35
N ARG A 37 10.14 -2.62 7.46
CA ARG A 37 10.42 -1.27 7.95
C ARG A 37 11.04 -1.32 9.33
N THR A 38 12.08 -0.53 9.56
CA THR A 38 12.69 -0.34 10.87
C THR A 38 12.11 0.94 11.50
N PRO A 39 11.37 0.85 12.62
CA PRO A 39 10.86 2.02 13.31
C PRO A 39 12.02 2.86 13.88
N MET A 40 11.87 4.19 13.85
CA MET A 40 12.88 5.10 14.43
C MET A 40 13.09 4.80 15.91
N GLY A 41 14.35 4.57 16.30
CA GLY A 41 14.73 4.25 17.69
C GLY A 41 14.32 2.85 18.16
N GLY A 42 13.81 2.00 17.28
CA GLY A 42 13.40 0.64 17.59
C GLY A 42 14.46 -0.40 17.27
N ASN A 43 14.43 -1.51 18.00
CA ASN A 43 15.23 -2.70 17.72
C ASN A 43 14.34 -3.70 16.99
N GLY A 44 14.50 -3.84 15.67
CA GLY A 44 13.78 -4.84 14.88
C GLY A 44 13.17 -4.30 13.57
N GLN A 45 12.57 -5.22 12.82
CA GLN A 45 11.84 -4.92 11.58
C GLN A 45 10.37 -5.29 11.75
N VAL A 46 9.50 -4.49 11.16
CA VAL A 46 8.05 -4.71 11.08
C VAL A 46 7.70 -4.93 9.62
N GLY A 47 6.97 -6.01 9.32
CA GLY A 47 6.47 -6.30 7.98
C GLY A 47 5.22 -5.49 7.65
N TYR A 48 5.21 -4.90 6.47
CA TYR A 48 4.06 -4.20 5.92
C TYR A 48 3.65 -4.82 4.60
N CYS A 49 2.36 -5.12 4.44
CA CYS A 49 1.77 -5.44 3.15
C CYS A 49 1.40 -4.16 2.41
N VAL A 50 2.07 -3.89 1.29
CA VAL A 50 1.83 -2.72 0.44
C VAL A 50 1.01 -3.13 -0.78
N PHE A 51 -0.10 -2.44 -1.01
CA PHE A 51 -1.04 -2.74 -2.08
C PHE A 51 -0.83 -1.84 -3.30
N ASN A 52 -1.38 -2.24 -4.45
CA ASN A 52 -1.29 -1.49 -5.71
C ASN A 52 -1.92 -0.09 -5.64
N ASP A 53 -2.86 0.13 -4.72
CA ASP A 53 -3.47 1.44 -4.48
C ASP A 53 -2.56 2.39 -3.65
N GLY A 54 -1.39 1.90 -3.24
CA GLY A 54 -0.39 2.58 -2.42
C GLY A 54 -0.75 2.65 -0.93
N SER A 55 -1.85 2.03 -0.50
CA SER A 55 -2.10 1.80 0.92
C SER A 55 -1.18 0.70 1.45
N ALA A 56 -0.96 0.72 2.76
CA ALA A 56 -0.12 -0.27 3.42
C ALA A 56 -0.72 -0.64 4.78
N CYS A 57 -0.67 -1.92 5.11
CA CYS A 57 -1.06 -2.48 6.39
C CYS A 57 0.13 -3.16 7.03
N GLU A 58 0.25 -3.15 8.36
CA GLU A 58 1.12 -4.13 9.02
C GLU A 58 0.62 -5.54 8.65
N GLU A 59 1.52 -6.45 8.29
CA GLU A 59 1.15 -7.70 7.62
C GLU A 59 0.28 -8.62 8.47
N PHE A 60 0.50 -8.69 9.78
CA PHE A 60 -0.34 -9.49 10.67
C PHE A 60 -1.71 -8.85 10.91
N ALA A 61 -1.79 -7.52 11.00
CA ALA A 61 -3.06 -6.80 11.06
C ALA A 61 -3.88 -6.99 9.78
N PHE A 62 -3.24 -7.05 8.61
CA PHE A 62 -3.91 -7.40 7.36
C PHE A 62 -4.43 -8.83 7.38
N MET A 63 -3.60 -9.78 7.79
CA MET A 63 -3.98 -11.20 7.90
C MET A 63 -5.16 -11.42 8.86
N ARG A 64 -5.22 -10.69 9.98
CA ARG A 64 -6.36 -10.73 10.93
C ARG A 64 -7.58 -9.93 10.47
N GLY A 65 -7.49 -9.20 9.36
CA GLY A 65 -8.57 -8.35 8.85
C GLY A 65 -8.80 -7.05 9.65
N GLU A 66 -7.90 -6.72 10.57
CA GLU A 66 -7.88 -5.48 11.36
C GLU A 66 -7.45 -4.27 10.51
N CYS A 67 -6.69 -4.52 9.44
CA CYS A 67 -6.33 -3.53 8.43
C CYS A 67 -6.72 -4.04 7.04
N LYS A 68 -7.10 -3.15 6.13
CA LYS A 68 -7.53 -3.48 4.76
C LYS A 68 -6.98 -2.46 3.77
N PRO A 69 -6.78 -2.86 2.49
CA PRO A 69 -6.50 -1.91 1.43
C PRO A 69 -7.57 -0.82 1.36
N SER A 70 -7.18 0.38 0.94
CA SER A 70 -8.15 1.48 0.80
C SER A 70 -9.16 1.27 -0.33
N GLY A 71 -8.80 0.43 -1.31
CA GLY A 71 -9.61 0.18 -2.50
C GLY A 71 -9.62 1.35 -3.49
N LYS A 72 -8.89 2.44 -3.20
CA LYS A 72 -8.78 3.64 -4.03
C LYS A 72 -7.33 3.96 -4.30
N THR A 73 -6.95 4.02 -5.57
CA THR A 73 -5.60 4.43 -5.97
C THR A 73 -5.25 5.80 -5.39
N ARG A 74 -3.95 6.08 -5.24
CA ARG A 74 -3.49 7.39 -4.81
C ARG A 74 -4.09 8.52 -5.64
N GLU A 75 -4.22 8.32 -6.96
CA GLU A 75 -4.88 9.25 -7.87
C GLU A 75 -6.35 9.46 -7.53
N GLN A 76 -7.12 8.37 -7.37
CA GLN A 76 -8.54 8.45 -7.00
C GLN A 76 -8.74 9.22 -5.69
N ARG A 77 -7.86 9.03 -4.70
CA ARG A 77 -7.90 9.79 -3.44
C ARG A 77 -7.66 11.29 -3.63
N MET A 78 -6.75 11.67 -4.53
CA MET A 78 -6.52 13.08 -4.86
C MET A 78 -7.71 13.71 -5.60
N VAL A 79 -8.28 12.98 -6.56
CA VAL A 79 -9.48 13.40 -7.31
C VAL A 79 -10.66 13.59 -6.36
N GLU A 80 -10.92 12.61 -5.49
CA GLU A 80 -11.99 12.68 -4.49
C GLU A 80 -11.77 13.86 -3.53
N HIS A 81 -10.54 14.09 -3.08
CA HIS A 81 -10.22 15.26 -2.24
C HIS A 81 -10.53 16.58 -2.94
N CYS A 82 -10.20 16.71 -4.24
CA CYS A 82 -10.52 17.90 -5.03
C CYS A 82 -12.03 18.16 -5.08
N ILE A 83 -12.81 17.13 -5.43
CA ILE A 83 -14.27 17.21 -5.57
C ILE A 83 -14.91 17.55 -4.22
N ASN A 84 -14.48 16.91 -3.13
CA ASN A 84 -14.98 17.17 -1.78
C ASN A 84 -14.69 18.60 -1.28
N LYS A 85 -13.70 19.29 -1.85
CA LYS A 85 -13.41 20.71 -1.57
C LYS A 85 -14.14 21.67 -2.50
N GLY A 86 -15.05 21.15 -3.33
CA GLY A 86 -15.86 21.90 -4.28
C GLY A 86 -15.09 22.34 -5.52
N GLY A 87 -14.10 21.55 -5.93
CA GLY A 87 -13.41 21.67 -7.21
C GLY A 87 -13.91 20.65 -8.23
N TYR A 88 -13.34 20.70 -9.44
CA TYR A 88 -13.51 19.69 -10.47
C TYR A 88 -12.15 19.39 -11.11
N VAL A 89 -12.00 18.21 -11.70
CA VAL A 89 -10.73 17.74 -12.25
C VAL A 89 -10.70 17.87 -13.77
N THR A 90 -9.57 18.31 -14.31
CA THR A 90 -9.29 18.27 -15.75
C THR A 90 -7.84 17.86 -15.94
N GLY A 91 -7.60 16.67 -16.49
CA GLY A 91 -6.27 16.07 -16.49
C GLY A 91 -5.74 15.92 -15.07
N ASN A 92 -4.54 16.43 -14.81
CA ASN A 92 -3.91 16.37 -13.49
C ASN A 92 -4.21 17.58 -12.59
N SER A 93 -5.11 18.49 -13.00
CA SER A 93 -5.36 19.73 -12.28
C SER A 93 -6.73 19.75 -11.57
N CYS A 94 -6.73 20.17 -10.30
CA CYS A 94 -7.91 20.53 -9.52
C CYS A 94 -8.27 22.01 -9.72
N LYS A 95 -9.45 22.27 -10.25
CA LYS A 95 -9.93 23.62 -10.61
C LYS A 95 -11.11 24.05 -9.75
N PHE A 96 -11.12 25.33 -9.38
CA PHE A 96 -12.18 25.97 -8.62
C PHE A 96 -12.73 27.17 -9.39
N THR A 97 -14.04 27.17 -9.64
CA THR A 97 -14.73 28.26 -10.34
C THR A 97 -14.73 29.55 -9.51
N LYS A 98 -15.04 29.44 -8.21
CA LYS A 98 -15.09 30.58 -7.29
C LYS A 98 -13.68 31.09 -7.00
N TRP A 99 -13.40 32.35 -7.36
CA TRP A 99 -12.12 33.05 -7.20
C TRP A 99 -10.96 32.50 -8.06
N GLY A 100 -11.25 31.68 -9.07
CA GLY A 100 -10.28 31.23 -10.07
C GLY A 100 -9.00 30.64 -9.48
N THR A 101 -9.07 29.41 -8.97
CA THR A 101 -7.88 28.67 -8.53
C THR A 101 -7.71 27.41 -9.36
N THR A 102 -6.51 27.18 -9.88
CA THR A 102 -6.10 25.89 -10.46
C THR A 102 -4.87 25.43 -9.71
N CYS A 103 -4.91 24.21 -9.20
CA CYS A 103 -3.79 23.53 -8.56
C CYS A 103 -3.54 22.22 -9.30
N GLU A 104 -2.30 21.74 -9.32
CA GLU A 104 -2.07 20.31 -9.57
C GLU A 104 -2.72 19.46 -8.46
N LEU A 105 -3.25 18.29 -8.80
CA LEU A 105 -3.95 17.40 -7.87
C LEU A 105 -3.08 17.03 -6.67
N HIS A 106 -1.81 16.71 -6.94
CA HIS A 106 -0.83 16.36 -5.91
C HIS A 106 -0.60 17.52 -4.94
N ASP A 107 -0.35 18.72 -5.46
CA ASP A 107 -0.08 19.89 -4.63
C ASP A 107 -1.27 20.31 -3.80
N PHE A 108 -2.48 20.19 -4.35
CA PHE A 108 -3.70 20.47 -3.59
C PHE A 108 -3.90 19.46 -2.44
N TYR A 109 -3.70 18.17 -2.71
CA TYR A 109 -3.83 17.10 -1.72
C TYR A 109 -2.81 17.22 -0.58
N HIS A 110 -1.57 17.65 -0.89
CA HIS A 110 -0.50 17.84 0.10
C HIS A 110 -0.40 19.27 0.64
N HIS A 111 -1.43 20.09 0.42
CA HIS A 111 -1.52 21.47 0.93
C HIS A 111 -0.42 22.44 0.45
N LYS A 112 0.33 22.09 -0.59
CA LYS A 112 1.30 22.98 -1.26
C LYS A 112 0.59 24.04 -2.11
N CYS A 113 -0.61 23.73 -2.59
CA CYS A 113 -1.52 24.66 -3.24
C CYS A 113 -2.86 24.70 -2.49
N SER A 114 -3.46 25.87 -2.37
CA SER A 114 -4.71 26.07 -1.62
C SER A 114 -5.71 26.91 -2.41
N LYS A 115 -7.00 26.60 -2.23
CA LYS A 115 -8.11 27.36 -2.82
C LYS A 115 -8.07 28.81 -2.33
N LYS A 116 -8.06 29.77 -3.26
CA LYS A 116 -8.20 31.19 -2.91
C LYS A 116 -9.56 31.42 -2.25
N LYS A 117 -9.54 32.16 -1.13
CA LYS A 117 -10.74 32.70 -0.50
C LYS A 117 -10.75 34.19 -0.83
N GLY A 118 -11.79 34.67 -1.52
CA GLY A 118 -11.95 36.12 -1.71
C GLY A 118 -11.98 36.81 -0.35
N TYR A 119 -11.25 37.92 -0.25
CA TYR A 119 -11.32 38.78 0.93
C TYR A 119 -12.75 39.32 1.03
N LYS A 120 -13.37 39.22 2.21
CA LYS A 120 -14.53 40.06 2.50
C LYS A 120 -14.01 41.49 2.57
N VAL A 121 -14.31 42.27 1.55
CA VAL A 121 -14.22 43.72 1.63
C VAL A 121 -15.40 44.12 2.51
N TRP A 122 -15.13 44.48 3.77
CA TRP A 122 -16.09 45.16 4.63
C TRP A 122 -15.79 46.64 4.57
#